data_AF-A0A6G2U992-F1
#
_entry.id   AF-A0A6G2U992-F1
#
_cell.length_a   1.000
_cell.length_b   1.000
_cell.length_c   1.000
_cell.angle_alpha   90.00
_cell.angle_beta   90.00
_cell.angle_gamma   90.00
#
_symmetry.space_group_name_H-M   'P 1'
#
loop_
_entity.id
_entity.type
_entity.pdbx_description
1 polymer ?
#
loop_
_entity_poly.entity_id
_entity_poly.type
_entity_poly.pdbx_seq_one_letter_code
_entity_poly.pdbx_strand_id
1 'polypeptide(L)'
;MQKVPFEVACGPEGRLYIAAEHVTAMLRAVAQSWVVQAEAVGAQAQAPADAEGGSVDGVTLLAAADTLTLHADDLDIQLILLRGCIAPE
;
A
#
# COMPACT_ATOMS: atom_id res chain seq x y z
N MET A 1 -5.17 -9.36 -24.25
CA MET A 1 -4.76 -7.96 -23.98
C MET A 1 -4.77 -7.79 -22.48
N GLN A 2 -3.59 -7.64 -21.87
CA GLN A 2 -3.45 -7.48 -20.42
C GLN A 2 -3.95 -6.09 -20.04
N LYS A 3 -5.02 -6.03 -19.25
CA LYS A 3 -5.57 -4.77 -18.74
C LYS A 3 -4.53 -4.22 -17.76
N VAL A 4 -3.82 -3.17 -18.14
CA VAL A 4 -2.88 -2.49 -17.24
C VAL A 4 -3.68 -2.01 -16.02
N PRO A 5 -3.27 -2.34 -14.78
CA PRO A 5 -4.12 -2.16 -13.60
C PRO A 5 -4.25 -0.71 -13.13
N PHE A 6 -3.56 0.22 -13.77
CA PHE A 6 -3.55 1.64 -13.41
C PHE A 6 -3.73 2.50 -14.66
N GLU A 7 -4.66 3.44 -14.59
CA GLU A 7 -4.82 4.50 -15.58
C GLU A 7 -3.84 5.64 -15.22
N VAL A 8 -2.84 5.84 -16.08
CA VAL A 8 -1.90 6.97 -15.96
C VAL A 8 -2.40 8.09 -16.86
N ALA A 9 -2.63 9.26 -16.28
CA ALA A 9 -2.94 10.47 -17.01
C ALA A 9 -1.67 11.29 -17.28
N CYS A 10 -1.51 11.79 -18.50
CA CYS A 10 -0.51 12.80 -18.81
C CYS A 10 -1.12 14.18 -18.57
N GLY A 11 -0.59 14.92 -17.60
CA GLY A 11 -0.98 16.31 -17.36
C GLY A 11 -0.07 17.32 -18.06
N PRO A 12 -0.23 18.61 -17.73
CA PRO A 12 0.57 19.68 -18.32
C PRO A 12 2.06 19.45 -18.11
N GLU A 13 2.87 19.90 -19.07
CA GLU A 13 4.34 19.74 -19.06
C GLU A 13 4.84 18.29 -19.10
N GLY A 14 4.00 17.32 -19.47
CA GLY A 14 4.40 15.92 -19.56
C GLY A 14 4.51 15.22 -18.21
N ARG A 15 3.93 15.80 -17.15
CA ARG A 15 3.86 15.16 -15.83
C ARG A 15 2.86 14.00 -15.86
N LEU A 16 3.23 12.89 -15.24
CA LEU A 16 2.35 11.72 -15.11
C LEU A 16 1.61 11.77 -13.79
N TYR A 17 0.30 11.55 -13.85
CA TYR A 17 -0.60 11.51 -12.71
C TYR A 17 -1.27 10.14 -12.65
N ILE A 18 -1.52 9.68 -11.43
CA ILE A 18 -2.34 8.51 -11.16
C ILE A 18 -3.46 8.92 -10.22
N ALA A 19 -4.62 8.28 -10.37
CA ALA A 19 -5.74 8.47 -9.46
C ALA A 19 -5.28 8.09 -8.03
N ALA A 20 -5.58 8.94 -7.06
CA ALA A 20 -5.09 8.74 -5.70
C ALA A 20 -5.73 7.50 -5.04
N GLU A 21 -6.92 7.10 -5.49
CA GLU A 21 -7.57 5.84 -5.12
C GLU A 21 -6.73 4.62 -5.52
N HIS A 22 -5.96 4.71 -6.62
CA HIS A 22 -5.02 3.65 -7.00
C HIS A 22 -3.83 3.58 -6.05
N VAL A 23 -3.39 4.72 -5.50
CA VAL A 23 -2.31 4.77 -4.51
C VAL A 23 -2.79 4.14 -3.20
N THR A 24 -3.97 4.52 -2.70
CA THR A 24 -4.50 3.97 -1.44
C THR A 24 -4.85 2.48 -1.58
N ALA A 25 -5.35 2.05 -2.75
CA ALA A 25 -5.53 0.62 -3.04
C ALA A 25 -4.20 -0.16 -3.07
N MET A 26 -3.14 0.42 -3.67
CA MET A 26 -1.81 -0.19 -3.69
C MET A 26 -1.23 -0.34 -2.27
N LEU A 27 -1.31 0.71 -1.45
CA LEU A 27 -0.85 0.68 -0.06
C LEU A 27 -1.54 -0.43 0.73
N ARG A 28 -2.87 -0.56 0.59
CA ARG A 28 -3.66 -1.62 1.23
C ARG A 28 -3.29 -3.02 0.73
N ALA A 29 -3.05 -3.18 -0.58
CA ALA A 29 -2.63 -4.46 -1.14
C ALA A 29 -1.25 -4.90 -0.59
N VAL A 30 -0.31 -3.97 -0.46
CA VAL A 30 1.01 -4.25 0.14
C VAL A 30 0.86 -4.58 1.63
N ALA A 31 0.07 -3.80 2.37
CA ALA A 31 -0.21 -4.08 3.78
C ALA A 31 -0.79 -5.50 3.98
N GLN A 32 -1.79 -5.88 3.17
CA GLN A 32 -2.39 -7.21 3.22
C GLN A 32 -1.37 -8.32 2.89
N SER A 33 -0.51 -8.10 1.90
CA SER A 33 0.56 -9.05 1.56
C SER A 33 1.52 -9.25 2.74
N TRP A 34 1.84 -8.21 3.49
CA TRP A 34 2.73 -8.30 4.65
C TRP A 34 2.06 -8.92 5.86
N VAL A 35 0.75 -8.72 6.07
CA VAL A 35 -0.02 -9.47 7.08
C VAL A 35 0.03 -10.97 6.78
N VAL A 36 -0.24 -11.37 5.54
CA VAL A 36 -0.18 -12.79 5.13
C VAL A 36 1.24 -13.35 5.32
N GLN A 37 2.27 -12.57 5.01
CA GLN A 37 3.66 -12.99 5.24
C GLN A 37 3.99 -13.11 6.73
N ALA A 38 3.52 -12.18 7.57
CA ALA A 38 3.73 -12.24 9.02
C ALA A 38 3.04 -13.46 9.64
N GLU A 39 1.82 -13.77 9.21
CA GLU A 39 1.11 -14.98 9.61
C GLU A 39 1.86 -16.25 9.20
N ALA A 40 2.44 -16.27 7.99
CA ALA A 40 3.26 -17.38 7.52
C ALA A 40 4.54 -17.54 8.35
N VAL A 41 5.21 -16.43 8.74
CA VAL A 41 6.39 -16.45 9.62
C VAL A 41 6.01 -16.94 11.03
N GLY A 42 4.88 -16.49 11.59
CA GLY A 42 4.37 -16.95 12.87
C GLY A 42 3.96 -18.43 12.88
N ALA A 43 3.51 -18.96 11.74
CA ALA A 43 3.21 -20.38 11.55
C ALA A 43 4.47 -21.23 11.30
N GLN A 44 5.56 -20.64 10.79
CA GLN A 44 6.85 -21.28 10.48
C GLN A 44 7.85 -21.23 11.65
N ALA A 45 7.41 -21.40 12.90
CA ALA A 45 8.28 -21.39 14.07
C ALA A 45 9.46 -22.40 14.06
N GLN A 46 9.64 -23.22 13.00
CA GLN A 46 10.74 -24.17 12.84
C GLN A 46 11.17 -24.33 11.36
N ALA A 47 12.13 -23.54 10.89
CA ALA A 47 13.02 -23.88 9.77
C ALA A 47 14.34 -23.07 9.84
N PRO A 48 15.49 -23.64 9.40
CA PRO A 48 16.81 -23.29 9.92
C PRO A 48 17.42 -21.99 9.37
N ALA A 49 18.34 -21.46 10.16
CA ALA A 49 18.95 -20.13 10.13
C ALA A 49 19.91 -19.81 8.96
N ASP A 50 19.69 -20.36 7.75
CA ASP A 50 20.59 -20.17 6.59
C ASP A 50 19.93 -19.42 5.41
N ALA A 51 19.18 -18.35 5.71
CA ALA A 51 18.81 -17.37 4.70
C ALA A 51 19.68 -16.12 4.87
N GLU A 52 20.63 -15.88 3.96
CA GLU A 52 21.46 -14.66 3.88
C GLU A 52 20.66 -13.36 3.60
N GLY A 53 19.33 -13.44 3.53
CA GLY A 53 18.45 -12.28 3.57
C GLY A 53 17.97 -12.06 4.99
N GLY A 54 18.32 -10.91 5.59
CA GLY A 54 17.90 -10.55 6.94
C GLY A 54 16.41 -10.83 7.13
N SER A 55 16.10 -11.83 7.95
CA SER A 55 14.73 -12.22 8.24
C SER A 55 14.07 -11.09 9.00
N VAL A 56 13.03 -10.49 8.41
CA VAL A 56 12.18 -9.51 9.10
C VAL A 56 11.17 -10.31 9.91
N ASP A 57 11.20 -10.12 11.23
CA ASP A 57 10.23 -10.72 12.14
C ASP A 57 8.78 -10.32 11.77
N GLY A 58 7.85 -11.25 11.95
CA GLY A 58 6.43 -11.05 11.72
C GLY A 58 5.85 -9.85 12.47
N VAL A 59 6.32 -9.55 13.69
CA VAL A 59 5.86 -8.35 14.42
C VAL A 59 6.26 -7.07 13.69
N THR A 60 7.45 -7.03 13.10
CA THR A 60 7.92 -5.88 12.32
C THR A 60 7.13 -5.74 11.02
N LEU A 61 6.81 -6.86 10.35
CA LEU A 61 5.94 -6.86 9.17
C LEU A 61 4.52 -6.36 9.48
N LEU A 62 3.93 -6.77 10.61
CA LEU A 62 2.63 -6.29 11.05
C LEU A 62 2.64 -4.78 11.33
N ALA A 63 3.64 -4.28 12.06
CA ALA A 63 3.77 -2.85 12.32
C ALA A 63 3.93 -2.02 11.02
N ALA A 64 4.66 -2.57 10.04
CA ALA A 64 4.79 -1.94 8.73
C ALA A 64 3.46 -1.95 7.96
N ALA A 65 2.69 -3.04 8.01
CA ALA A 65 1.38 -3.14 7.39
C ALA A 65 0.36 -2.16 8.01
N ASP A 66 0.37 -2.01 9.34
CA ASP A 66 -0.46 -1.04 10.05
C ASP A 66 -0.12 0.39 9.62
N THR A 67 1.17 0.70 9.49
CA THR A 67 1.63 2.03 9.03
C THR A 67 1.15 2.33 7.60
N LEU A 68 1.24 1.35 6.69
CA LEU A 68 0.73 1.52 5.32
C LEU A 68 -0.78 1.72 5.28
N THR A 69 -1.51 1.02 6.16
CA THR A 69 -2.97 1.17 6.30
C THR A 69 -3.33 2.56 6.80
N LEU A 70 -2.64 3.04 7.83
CA LEU A 70 -2.81 4.40 8.36
C LEU A 70 -2.56 5.46 7.28
N HIS A 71 -1.50 5.30 6.48
CA HIS A 71 -1.23 6.23 5.38
C HIS A 71 -2.28 6.17 4.27
N ALA A 72 -2.83 4.99 3.97
CA ALA A 72 -3.94 4.87 3.02
C ALA A 72 -5.19 5.60 3.52
N ASP A 73 -5.48 5.50 4.83
CA ASP A 73 -6.62 6.16 5.47
C ASP A 73 -6.43 7.69 5.52
N ASP A 74 -5.24 8.17 5.87
CA ASP A 74 -4.92 9.60 5.86
C ASP A 74 -5.08 10.21 4.45
N LEU A 75 -4.62 9.50 3.42
CA LEU A 75 -4.78 9.91 2.03
C LEU A 75 -6.25 9.94 1.60
N ASP A 76 -7.03 8.92 1.96
CA ASP A 76 -8.47 8.91 1.66
C ASP A 76 -9.20 10.06 2.35
N ILE A 77 -8.87 10.38 3.61
CA ILE A 77 -9.41 11.54 4.32
C ILE A 77 -9.06 12.83 3.59
N GLN A 78 -7.80 13.01 3.20
CA GLN A 78 -7.37 14.19 2.45
C GLN A 78 -8.11 14.31 1.10
N LEU A 79 -8.35 13.20 0.40
CA LEU A 79 -9.11 13.19 -0.84
C LEU A 79 -10.58 13.55 -0.65
N ILE A 80 -11.22 13.05 0.42
CA ILE A 80 -12.59 13.42 0.77
C ILE A 80 -12.66 14.92 1.06
N LEU A 81 -11.71 15.46 1.83
CA LEU A 81 -11.63 16.88 2.13
C LEU A 81 -11.40 17.71 0.87
N LEU A 82 -10.47 17.31 -0.01
CA LEU A 82 -10.25 18.02 -1.28
C LEU A 82 -11.52 18.01 -2.14
N ARG A 83 -12.15 16.85 -2.32
CA ARG A 83 -13.39 16.73 -3.10
C ARG A 83 -14.55 17.52 -2.47
N GLY A 84 -14.60 17.61 -1.15
CA GLY A 84 -15.57 18.43 -0.42
C GLY A 84 -15.27 19.94 -0.47
N CYS A 85 -13.99 20.33 -0.55
CA CYS A 85 -13.56 21.72 -0.69
C CYS A 85 -13.65 22.27 -2.12
N ILE A 86 -13.73 21.40 -3.14
CA ILE A 86 -13.90 21.80 -4.56
C ILE A 86 -15.39 21.95 -4.95
N ALA A 87 -16.35 21.84 -4.02
CA ALA A 87 -17.69 22.37 -4.23
C ALA A 87 -17.76 23.79 -3.62
N PRO A 88 -17.68 24.85 -4.44
CA PRO A 88 -18.88 25.34 -5.14
C PRO A 88 -18.68 25.89 -6.57
N GLU A 89 -19.82 26.02 -7.26
CA GLU A 89 -20.17 26.59 -8.59
C GLU A 89 -20.36 25.62 -9.76
#